data_AF-A0A924LHI3-F1
#
_entry.id   AF-A0A924LHI3-F1
#
_cell.length_a   1.000
_cell.length_b   1.000
_cell.length_c   1.000
_cell.angle_alpha   90.00
_cell.angle_beta   90.00
_cell.angle_gamma   90.00
#
_symmetry.space_group_name_H-M   'P 1'
#
loop_
_entity.id
_entity.type
_entity.pdbx_description
1 polymer ?
#
loop_
_entity_poly.entity_id
_entity_poly.type
_entity_poly.pdbx_seq_one_letter_code
_entity_poly.pdbx_strand_id
1 'polypeptide(L)'
;DGALGVVYGLEVARVFAADSACAGMGIEVAAWADEEGHYGSFLGSKSFCGHLTEAEIDASSNKYNATKLRDALAAAGLAGLPRLTIDPARYRGYLEAHIEQGAELEDNGLRIGVVTAIVGSRQHRITFEGVQNHAGTTRMAIRQDAGVALVQLAAAIHEEFPQLAGLRTVWTCGRITLEPGSPSIVPGGAEMLFQFRDTDSALLDSLSATLDRLVAEANTGPCKVTCIRTSNSTPTSMDAAFQQALQQAAETHAPGQHQLMPSAAAHDAQILASRVPSAMLFVPSIGGISHHWSENTSDEDLVLGCEVLAEAAKAIFGSWFYGKNETSGDTAARKIWPTSPTRTTSVPAYN
;
A
#
# COMPACT_ATOMS: atom_id res chain seq x y z
N ASP A 1 -10.73 -6.77 2.17
CA ASP A 1 -9.53 -5.94 2.39
C ASP A 1 -9.08 -6.07 3.85
N GLY A 2 -7.79 -6.23 4.12
CA GLY A 2 -7.18 -6.37 5.46
C GLY A 2 -7.47 -7.67 6.24
N ALA A 3 -8.74 -8.08 6.35
CA ALA A 3 -9.16 -9.24 7.16
C ALA A 3 -8.48 -10.55 6.76
N LEU A 4 -8.14 -10.71 5.48
CA LEU A 4 -7.44 -11.87 4.94
C LEU A 4 -6.14 -12.15 5.71
N GLY A 5 -5.27 -11.15 5.83
CA GLY A 5 -3.97 -11.29 6.48
C GLY A 5 -4.09 -11.66 7.96
N VAL A 6 -5.09 -11.08 8.66
CA VAL A 6 -5.37 -11.42 10.06
C VAL A 6 -5.82 -12.87 10.21
N VAL A 7 -6.70 -13.34 9.33
CA VAL A 7 -7.19 -14.73 9.34
C VAL A 7 -6.06 -15.70 8.98
N TYR A 8 -5.22 -15.37 8.00
CA TYR A 8 -4.03 -16.16 7.69
C TYR A 8 -3.08 -16.23 8.89
N GLY A 9 -2.81 -15.12 9.56
CA GLY A 9 -1.97 -15.12 10.77
C GLY A 9 -2.50 -16.07 11.84
N LEU A 10 -3.82 -16.08 12.06
CA LEU A 10 -4.46 -17.01 12.99
C LEU A 10 -4.31 -18.48 12.55
N GLU A 11 -4.50 -18.76 11.27
CA GLU A 11 -4.38 -20.13 10.75
C GLU A 11 -2.93 -20.64 10.77
N VAL A 12 -1.97 -19.79 10.38
CA VAL A 12 -0.53 -20.09 10.51
C VAL A 12 -0.17 -20.37 11.96
N ALA A 13 -0.67 -19.59 12.92
CA ALA A 13 -0.43 -19.83 14.34
C ALA A 13 -0.99 -21.20 14.80
N ARG A 14 -2.16 -21.61 14.31
CA ARG A 14 -2.73 -22.95 14.60
C ARG A 14 -1.89 -24.07 14.01
N VAL A 15 -1.45 -23.93 12.76
CA VAL A 15 -0.59 -24.91 12.09
C VAL A 15 0.73 -25.06 12.85
N PHE A 16 1.35 -23.96 13.25
CA PHE A 16 2.62 -23.97 14.00
C PHE A 16 2.45 -24.59 15.39
N ALA A 17 1.32 -24.34 16.07
CA ALA A 17 1.03 -24.95 17.36
C ALA A 17 0.79 -26.47 17.27
N ALA A 18 0.25 -26.96 16.14
CA ALA A 18 -0.03 -28.38 15.93
C ALA A 18 1.18 -29.18 15.39
N ASP A 19 2.12 -28.51 14.72
CA ASP A 19 3.28 -29.14 14.10
C ASP A 19 4.51 -29.10 15.03
N SER A 20 4.94 -30.28 15.51
CA SER A 20 6.14 -30.40 16.36
C SER A 20 7.43 -29.87 15.71
N ALA A 21 7.51 -29.82 14.37
CA ALA A 21 8.65 -29.25 13.67
C ALA A 21 8.74 -27.72 13.85
N CYS A 22 7.64 -27.08 14.24
CA CYS A 22 7.56 -25.64 14.51
C CYS A 22 7.76 -25.31 16.00
N ALA A 23 8.15 -26.29 16.83
CA ALA A 23 8.38 -26.05 18.25
C ALA A 23 9.43 -24.94 18.47
N GLY A 24 9.05 -23.91 19.22
CA GLY A 24 9.90 -22.73 19.46
C GLY A 24 9.80 -21.62 18.41
N MET A 25 8.99 -21.80 17.36
CA MET A 25 8.67 -20.77 16.36
C MET A 25 7.37 -20.05 16.77
N GLY A 26 7.50 -18.93 17.47
CA GLY A 26 6.34 -18.16 17.93
C GLY A 26 5.72 -17.32 16.81
N ILE A 27 4.41 -17.45 16.61
CA ILE A 27 3.62 -16.59 15.73
C ILE A 27 2.77 -15.65 16.59
N GLU A 28 2.93 -14.35 16.38
CA GLU A 28 2.07 -13.32 16.96
C GLU A 28 1.17 -12.77 15.86
N VAL A 29 -0.15 -12.77 16.12
CA VAL A 29 -1.15 -12.30 15.17
C VAL A 29 -1.53 -10.88 15.55
N ALA A 30 -1.43 -9.95 14.60
CA ALA A 30 -1.80 -8.55 14.80
C ALA A 30 -2.98 -8.19 13.90
N ALA A 31 -3.94 -7.44 14.46
CA ALA A 31 -4.99 -6.75 13.73
C ALA A 31 -4.81 -5.25 13.98
N TRP A 32 -4.23 -4.55 13.01
CA TRP A 32 -3.86 -3.15 13.18
C TRP A 32 -5.09 -2.23 13.10
N ALA A 33 -5.13 -1.27 14.01
CA ALA A 33 -6.22 -0.30 14.04
C ALA A 33 -6.04 0.77 12.94
N ASP A 34 -7.12 1.03 12.22
CA ASP A 34 -7.27 2.19 11.33
C ASP A 34 -6.18 2.32 10.24
N GLU A 35 -5.83 1.21 9.59
CA GLU A 35 -5.04 1.19 8.36
C GLU A 35 -5.70 2.08 7.28
N GLU A 36 -6.99 1.84 7.02
CA GLU A 36 -7.90 2.55 6.08
C GLU A 36 -8.08 4.06 6.31
N GLY A 37 -7.61 4.57 7.46
CA GLY A 37 -7.48 5.99 7.72
C GLY A 37 -8.78 6.76 7.93
N HIS A 38 -9.43 6.53 9.06
CA HIS A 38 -10.45 7.40 9.64
C HIS A 38 -9.80 8.62 10.32
N TYR A 39 -8.61 8.44 10.92
CA TYR A 39 -7.88 9.47 11.68
C TYR A 39 -6.47 9.80 11.14
N GLY A 40 -6.03 9.20 10.04
CA GLY A 40 -4.72 9.47 9.42
C GLY A 40 -3.92 8.27 8.91
N SER A 41 -4.58 7.13 8.71
CA SER A 41 -4.05 5.82 8.29
C SER A 41 -2.95 5.24 9.20
N PHE A 42 -2.90 3.91 9.26
CA PHE A 42 -1.88 3.15 9.98
C PHE A 42 -1.81 3.47 11.49
N LEU A 43 -2.93 3.85 12.13
CA LEU A 43 -2.91 4.32 13.52
C LEU A 43 -2.27 3.30 14.46
N GLY A 44 -2.69 2.03 14.34
CA GLY A 44 -2.22 0.91 15.16
C GLY A 44 -0.75 0.60 14.95
N SER A 45 -0.33 0.38 13.70
CA SER A 45 1.06 0.07 13.37
C SER A 45 2.00 1.25 13.66
N LYS A 46 1.60 2.50 13.40
CA LYS A 46 2.36 3.69 13.81
C LYS A 46 2.50 3.76 15.32
N SER A 47 1.45 3.49 16.08
CA SER A 47 1.54 3.43 17.54
C SER A 47 2.55 2.36 17.98
N PHE A 48 2.45 1.16 17.42
CA PHE A 48 3.31 0.03 17.76
C PHE A 48 4.78 0.24 17.39
N CYS A 49 5.06 0.86 16.24
CA CYS A 49 6.42 1.21 15.82
C CYS A 49 6.95 2.49 16.47
N GLY A 50 6.15 3.17 17.32
CA GLY A 50 6.54 4.40 18.00
C GLY A 50 6.59 5.63 17.09
N HIS A 51 5.83 5.63 16.00
CA HIS A 51 5.75 6.72 15.02
C HIS A 51 4.57 7.66 15.31
N LEU A 52 3.57 7.23 16.09
CA LEU A 52 2.43 8.05 16.46
C LEU A 52 2.79 8.97 17.64
N THR A 53 2.79 10.28 17.40
CA THR A 53 3.09 11.30 18.41
C THR A 53 1.84 11.82 19.13
N GLU A 54 2.00 12.44 20.31
CA GLU A 54 0.87 13.12 20.98
C GLU A 54 0.30 14.26 20.15
N ALA A 55 1.17 15.01 19.46
CA ALA A 55 0.75 16.13 18.61
C ALA A 55 -0.13 15.67 17.44
N GLU A 56 0.20 14.54 16.82
CA GLU A 56 -0.66 13.93 15.80
C GLU A 56 -2.00 13.50 16.39
N ILE A 57 -2.01 12.90 17.59
CA ILE A 57 -3.26 12.53 18.26
C ILE A 57 -4.15 13.75 18.54
N ASP A 58 -3.56 14.88 18.95
CA ASP A 58 -4.28 16.14 19.16
C ASP A 58 -4.83 16.73 17.87
N ALA A 59 -4.06 16.65 16.79
CA ALA A 59 -4.43 17.22 15.50
C ALA A 59 -5.48 16.36 14.77
N SER A 60 -5.45 15.04 14.95
CA SER A 60 -6.28 14.11 14.22
C SER A 60 -7.76 14.19 14.61
N SER A 61 -8.60 14.21 13.59
CA SER A 61 -10.05 14.18 13.71
C SER A 61 -10.62 13.19 12.71
N ASN A 62 -11.71 12.52 13.07
CA ASN A 62 -12.37 11.55 12.21
C ASN A 62 -12.85 12.22 10.91
N LYS A 63 -12.53 11.64 9.75
CA LYS A 63 -12.87 12.24 8.45
C LYS A 63 -14.37 12.38 8.17
N TYR A 64 -15.23 11.60 8.83
CA TYR A 64 -16.67 11.58 8.57
C TYR A 64 -17.49 12.40 9.56
N ASN A 65 -17.09 12.41 10.83
CA ASN A 65 -17.87 13.04 11.90
C ASN A 65 -17.09 14.07 12.73
N ALA A 66 -15.83 14.34 12.37
CA ALA A 66 -14.95 15.30 13.03
C ALA A 66 -14.65 15.05 14.52
N THR A 67 -15.01 13.87 15.07
CA THR A 67 -14.64 13.49 16.44
C THR A 67 -13.12 13.51 16.61
N LYS A 68 -12.61 14.07 17.70
CA LYS A 68 -11.16 14.09 17.97
C LYS A 68 -10.65 12.69 18.29
N LEU A 69 -9.47 12.34 17.78
CA LEU A 69 -8.85 11.05 18.06
C LEU A 69 -8.66 10.85 19.57
N ARG A 70 -8.25 11.90 20.29
CA ARG A 70 -8.10 11.87 21.75
C ARG A 70 -9.39 11.47 22.47
N ASP A 71 -10.53 12.00 22.04
CA ASP A 71 -11.84 11.67 22.61
C ASP A 71 -12.24 10.23 22.27
N ALA A 72 -11.96 9.76 21.05
CA ALA A 72 -12.22 8.38 20.65
C ALA A 72 -11.39 7.37 21.45
N LEU A 73 -10.10 7.67 21.68
CA LEU A 73 -9.23 6.86 22.54
C LEU A 73 -9.72 6.83 23.98
N ALA A 74 -10.19 7.97 24.51
CA ALA A 74 -10.78 8.03 25.85
C ALA A 74 -12.06 7.19 25.95
N ALA A 75 -12.96 7.31 24.97
CA ALA A 75 -14.19 6.52 24.90
C ALA A 75 -13.92 5.01 24.78
N ALA A 76 -12.83 4.63 24.10
CA ALA A 76 -12.37 3.24 24.01
C ALA A 76 -11.65 2.74 25.27
N GLY A 77 -11.46 3.57 26.29
CA GLY A 77 -10.74 3.21 27.52
C GLY A 77 -9.22 3.12 27.35
N LEU A 78 -8.66 3.70 26.29
CA LEU A 78 -7.23 3.67 25.96
C LEU A 78 -6.47 4.92 26.43
N ALA A 79 -7.17 5.94 26.93
CA ALA A 79 -6.54 7.17 27.40
C ALA A 79 -5.60 6.91 28.58
N GLY A 80 -4.36 7.43 28.48
CA GLY A 80 -3.35 7.35 29.54
C GLY A 80 -2.73 5.97 29.75
N LEU A 81 -3.15 4.94 28.99
CA LEU A 81 -2.50 3.63 29.03
C LEU A 81 -1.14 3.69 28.34
N PRO A 82 -0.14 2.94 28.84
CA PRO A 82 1.13 2.81 28.14
C PRO A 82 0.92 2.16 26.78
N ARG A 83 1.56 2.69 25.75
CA ARG A 83 1.54 2.11 24.41
C ARG A 83 2.44 0.88 24.37
N LEU A 84 1.92 -0.19 23.77
CA LEU A 84 2.76 -1.30 23.34
C LEU A 84 3.67 -0.81 22.23
N THR A 85 4.97 -1.05 22.38
CA THR A 85 5.97 -0.72 21.37
C THR A 85 6.74 -1.96 20.98
N ILE A 86 7.03 -2.10 19.70
CA ILE A 86 7.83 -3.21 19.18
C ILE A 86 9.21 -3.25 19.83
N ASP A 87 9.62 -4.44 20.27
CA ASP A 87 11.01 -4.76 20.57
C ASP A 87 11.58 -5.57 19.38
N PRO A 88 12.41 -4.98 18.51
CA PRO A 88 12.96 -5.67 17.36
C PRO A 88 13.74 -6.95 17.74
N ALA A 89 14.25 -7.07 18.96
CA ALA A 89 14.95 -8.27 19.40
C ALA A 89 14.03 -9.47 19.65
N ARG A 90 12.71 -9.25 19.85
CA ARG A 90 11.72 -10.34 20.01
C ARG A 90 11.20 -10.89 18.69
N TYR A 91 11.29 -10.13 17.60
CA TYR A 91 10.65 -10.48 16.33
C TYR A 91 11.69 -10.79 15.27
N ARG A 92 11.52 -11.94 14.60
CA ARG A 92 12.36 -12.30 13.45
C ARG A 92 12.06 -11.43 12.23
N GLY A 93 10.80 -11.00 12.11
CA GLY A 93 10.28 -10.15 11.07
C GLY A 93 8.75 -10.15 11.06
N TYR A 94 8.18 -9.53 10.03
CA TYR A 94 6.76 -9.38 9.82
C TYR A 94 6.37 -9.91 8.44
N LEU A 95 5.26 -10.63 8.38
CA LEU A 95 4.68 -11.13 7.13
C LEU A 95 3.24 -10.64 7.06
N GLU A 96 2.87 -10.07 5.93
CA GLU A 96 1.50 -9.62 5.68
C GLU A 96 1.00 -10.20 4.36
N ALA A 97 -0.02 -11.06 4.45
CA ALA A 97 -0.76 -11.50 3.29
C ALA A 97 -1.93 -10.56 3.04
N HIS A 98 -2.18 -10.29 1.76
CA HIS A 98 -3.20 -9.36 1.34
C HIS A 98 -3.76 -9.78 -0.02
N ILE A 99 -4.92 -9.27 -0.39
CA ILE A 99 -5.37 -9.32 -1.79
C ILE A 99 -4.56 -8.29 -2.59
N GLU A 100 -4.34 -8.56 -3.88
CA GLU A 100 -3.59 -7.64 -4.76
C GLU A 100 -4.25 -6.26 -4.89
N GLN A 101 -5.59 -6.21 -4.84
CA GLN A 101 -6.43 -5.03 -5.13
C GLN A 101 -6.35 -4.55 -6.60
N GLY A 102 -5.46 -5.15 -7.41
CA GLY A 102 -5.35 -5.00 -8.85
C GLY A 102 -5.70 -6.30 -9.59
N ALA A 103 -5.63 -6.24 -10.92
CA ALA A 103 -5.91 -7.36 -11.80
C ALA A 103 -4.63 -8.03 -12.36
N GLU A 104 -3.43 -7.61 -11.96
CA GLU A 104 -2.18 -8.06 -12.61
C GLU A 104 -1.98 -9.57 -12.46
N LEU A 105 -2.30 -10.16 -11.31
CA LEU A 105 -2.22 -11.62 -11.14
C LEU A 105 -3.27 -12.34 -11.98
N GLU A 106 -4.51 -11.86 -11.97
CA GLU A 106 -5.62 -12.46 -12.74
C GLU A 106 -5.37 -12.38 -14.25
N ASP A 107 -5.02 -11.20 -14.76
CA ASP A 107 -4.76 -10.91 -16.17
C ASP A 107 -3.61 -11.77 -16.73
N ASN A 108 -2.63 -12.10 -15.88
CA ASN A 108 -1.49 -12.94 -16.25
C ASN A 108 -1.68 -14.42 -15.91
N GLY A 109 -2.84 -14.83 -15.37
CA GLY A 109 -3.11 -16.22 -14.98
C GLY A 109 -2.21 -16.74 -13.86
N LEU A 110 -1.74 -15.83 -13.00
CA LEU A 110 -0.89 -16.11 -11.84
C LEU A 110 -1.73 -16.15 -10.57
N ARG A 111 -1.22 -16.85 -9.55
CA ARG A 111 -1.95 -17.11 -8.31
C ARG A 111 -1.31 -16.49 -7.07
N ILE A 112 -0.03 -16.10 -7.17
CA ILE A 112 0.73 -15.57 -6.05
C ILE A 112 1.59 -14.39 -6.49
N GLY A 113 1.45 -13.26 -5.81
CA GLY A 113 2.34 -12.11 -5.95
C GLY A 113 3.29 -12.02 -4.76
N VAL A 114 4.59 -12.08 -4.99
CA VAL A 114 5.58 -11.79 -3.94
C VAL A 114 5.95 -10.32 -4.03
N VAL A 115 5.63 -9.57 -2.98
CA VAL A 115 5.74 -8.12 -3.02
C VAL A 115 7.21 -7.69 -2.88
N THR A 116 7.71 -6.91 -3.83
CA THR A 116 9.08 -6.41 -3.85
C THR A 116 9.24 -5.12 -3.06
N ALA A 117 8.28 -4.21 -3.20
CA ALA A 117 8.24 -2.93 -2.53
C ALA A 117 6.81 -2.38 -2.50
N ILE A 118 6.54 -1.50 -1.54
CA ILE A 118 5.34 -0.66 -1.51
C ILE A 118 5.73 0.69 -2.12
N VAL A 119 4.94 1.18 -3.07
CA VAL A 119 5.25 2.42 -3.81
C VAL A 119 5.26 3.64 -2.88
N GLY A 120 6.18 4.54 -3.15
CA GLY A 120 6.10 5.91 -2.67
C GLY A 120 5.10 6.70 -3.50
N SER A 121 4.58 7.80 -2.93
CA SER A 121 3.63 8.67 -3.62
C SER A 121 3.86 10.13 -3.22
N ARG A 122 3.68 11.03 -4.19
CA ARG A 122 3.68 12.47 -3.93
C ARG A 122 2.40 13.06 -4.48
N GLN A 123 1.61 13.67 -3.61
CA GLN A 123 0.37 14.35 -3.99
C GLN A 123 0.57 15.85 -3.91
N HIS A 124 0.10 16.56 -4.93
CA HIS A 124 0.24 17.98 -5.09
C HIS A 124 -1.12 18.60 -5.37
N ARG A 125 -1.34 19.76 -4.76
CA ARG A 125 -2.42 20.68 -5.10
C ARG A 125 -1.82 21.86 -5.83
N ILE A 126 -2.19 22.04 -7.08
CA ILE A 126 -1.68 23.09 -7.96
C ILE A 126 -2.82 24.07 -8.23
N THR A 127 -2.64 25.32 -7.80
CA THR A 127 -3.64 26.38 -7.94
C THR A 127 -3.16 27.46 -8.91
N PHE A 128 -4.07 27.91 -9.76
CA PHE A 128 -3.86 28.94 -10.77
C PHE A 128 -4.77 30.13 -10.47
N GLU A 129 -4.18 31.31 -10.33
CA GLU A 129 -4.87 32.57 -10.08
C GLU A 129 -4.72 33.47 -11.31
N GLY A 130 -5.84 33.70 -12.00
CA GLY A 130 -5.98 34.59 -13.14
C GLY A 130 -6.98 35.71 -12.86
N VAL A 131 -7.65 36.21 -13.90
CA VAL A 131 -8.65 37.28 -13.79
C VAL A 131 -9.94 36.88 -14.46
N GLN A 132 -10.99 36.74 -13.66
CA GLN A 132 -12.33 36.48 -14.16
C GLN A 132 -12.81 37.65 -15.01
N ASN A 133 -13.26 37.37 -16.24
CA ASN A 133 -13.80 38.42 -17.11
C ASN A 133 -14.78 37.86 -18.15
N HIS A 134 -15.46 38.73 -18.89
CA HIS A 134 -16.47 38.32 -19.86
C HIS A 134 -15.82 37.72 -21.13
N ALA A 135 -16.25 36.52 -21.52
CA ALA A 135 -15.60 35.74 -22.59
C ALA A 135 -15.73 36.39 -23.98
N GLY A 136 -16.78 37.17 -24.24
CA GLY A 136 -17.00 37.80 -25.54
C GLY A 136 -16.30 39.16 -25.72
N THR A 137 -16.02 39.88 -24.64
CA THR A 137 -15.53 41.27 -24.70
C THR A 137 -14.08 41.41 -24.25
N THR A 138 -13.56 40.42 -23.52
CA THR A 138 -12.14 40.38 -23.15
C THR A 138 -11.32 39.82 -24.29
N ARG A 139 -10.56 40.68 -24.97
CA ARG A 139 -9.67 40.31 -26.08
C ARG A 139 -8.60 39.33 -25.62
N MET A 140 -8.22 38.37 -26.47
CA MET A 140 -7.25 37.31 -26.13
C MET A 140 -5.92 37.85 -25.60
N ALA A 141 -5.39 38.92 -26.20
CA ALA A 141 -4.07 39.49 -25.86
C ALA A 141 -3.94 40.03 -24.42
N ILE A 142 -5.04 40.20 -23.69
CA ILE A 142 -5.04 40.73 -22.32
C ILE A 142 -5.61 39.75 -21.29
N ARG A 143 -5.89 38.50 -21.68
CA ARG A 143 -6.47 37.52 -20.76
C ARG A 143 -5.42 36.97 -19.79
N GLN A 144 -5.87 36.74 -18.57
CA GLN A 144 -5.18 35.93 -17.57
C GLN A 144 -6.10 34.74 -17.28
N ASP A 145 -6.15 33.80 -18.22
CA ASP A 145 -7.07 32.66 -18.21
C ASP A 145 -6.47 31.50 -17.41
N ALA A 146 -6.98 31.29 -16.19
CA ALA A 146 -6.46 30.26 -15.29
C ALA A 146 -6.68 28.83 -15.83
N GLY A 147 -7.74 28.62 -16.63
CA GLY A 147 -8.02 27.33 -17.23
C GLY A 147 -7.02 26.98 -18.33
N VAL A 148 -6.66 27.95 -19.17
CA VAL A 148 -5.63 27.76 -20.20
C VAL A 148 -4.27 27.48 -19.55
N ALA A 149 -3.88 28.23 -18.52
CA ALA A 149 -2.63 28.02 -17.80
C ALA A 149 -2.55 26.60 -17.19
N LEU A 150 -3.66 26.09 -16.64
CA LEU A 150 -3.75 24.73 -16.11
C LEU A 150 -3.55 23.68 -17.20
N VAL A 151 -4.27 23.80 -18.32
CA VAL A 151 -4.18 22.84 -19.45
C VAL A 151 -2.77 22.82 -20.03
N GLN A 152 -2.12 23.96 -20.13
CA GLN A 152 -0.73 24.06 -20.59
C GLN A 152 0.24 23.34 -19.66
N LEU A 153 0.13 23.54 -18.34
CA LEU A 153 0.97 22.81 -17.38
C LEU A 153 0.71 21.30 -17.44
N ALA A 154 -0.55 20.88 -17.50
CA ALA A 154 -0.91 19.47 -17.59
C ALA A 154 -0.37 18.81 -18.88
N ALA A 155 -0.41 19.52 -20.01
CA ALA A 155 0.18 19.07 -21.26
C ALA A 155 1.72 18.94 -21.14
N ALA A 156 2.39 19.93 -20.58
CA ALA A 156 3.85 19.89 -20.38
C ALA A 156 4.27 18.73 -19.46
N ILE A 157 3.53 18.47 -18.38
CA ILE A 157 3.73 17.29 -17.53
C ILE A 157 3.60 16.01 -18.35
N HIS A 158 2.56 15.89 -19.18
CA HIS A 158 2.33 14.70 -20.01
C HIS A 158 3.42 14.49 -21.07
N GLU A 159 4.02 15.55 -21.59
CA GLU A 159 5.13 15.48 -22.56
C GLU A 159 6.48 15.13 -21.92
N GLU A 160 6.73 15.59 -20.70
CA GLU A 160 8.06 15.45 -20.07
C GLU A 160 8.19 14.28 -19.10
N PHE A 161 7.14 13.93 -18.35
CA PHE A 161 7.20 12.81 -17.39
C PHE A 161 7.61 11.47 -18.04
N PRO A 162 7.12 11.10 -19.24
CA PRO A 162 7.53 9.85 -19.90
C PRO A 162 9.03 9.72 -20.17
N GLN A 163 9.76 10.85 -20.24
CA GLN A 163 11.22 10.84 -20.48
C GLN A 163 12.03 10.44 -19.23
N LEU A 164 11.37 10.47 -18.07
CA LEU A 164 11.95 10.17 -16.75
C LEU A 164 11.35 8.90 -16.14
N ALA A 165 10.13 8.55 -16.56
CA ALA A 165 9.36 7.44 -16.04
C ALA A 165 10.02 6.07 -16.32
N GLY A 166 10.00 5.21 -15.31
CA GLY A 166 10.25 3.79 -15.43
C GLY A 166 8.99 3.03 -15.84
N LEU A 167 9.14 1.73 -16.09
CA LEU A 167 8.04 0.88 -16.57
C LEU A 167 6.81 0.87 -15.67
N ARG A 168 7.00 1.01 -14.35
CA ARG A 168 5.93 0.97 -13.34
C ARG A 168 5.61 2.35 -12.75
N THR A 169 6.20 3.43 -13.27
CA THR A 169 5.87 4.79 -12.85
C THR A 169 4.45 5.12 -13.29
N VAL A 170 3.65 5.65 -12.37
CA VAL A 170 2.30 6.13 -12.70
C VAL A 170 2.11 7.57 -12.20
N TRP A 171 1.35 8.36 -12.95
CA TRP A 171 0.91 9.69 -12.53
C TRP A 171 -0.54 9.93 -12.97
N THR A 172 -1.22 10.81 -12.23
CA THR A 172 -2.65 11.02 -12.40
C THR A 172 -3.03 12.43 -12.00
N CYS A 173 -3.76 13.12 -12.87
CA CYS A 173 -4.54 14.29 -12.48
C CYS A 173 -5.94 13.81 -12.07
N GLY A 174 -6.17 13.68 -10.76
CA GLY A 174 -7.39 13.05 -10.22
C GLY A 174 -8.57 14.01 -10.11
N ARG A 175 -8.34 15.33 -10.13
CA ARG A 175 -9.39 16.35 -10.07
C ARG A 175 -8.92 17.63 -10.75
N ILE A 176 -9.81 18.23 -11.54
CA ILE A 176 -9.67 19.60 -12.06
C ILE A 176 -10.92 20.37 -11.69
N THR A 177 -10.77 21.60 -11.18
CA THR A 177 -11.87 22.55 -11.00
C THR A 177 -11.53 23.87 -11.71
N LEU A 178 -12.55 24.52 -12.27
CA LEU A 178 -12.47 25.83 -12.90
C LEU A 178 -13.50 26.74 -12.25
N GLU A 179 -13.09 27.95 -11.85
CA GLU A 179 -13.96 28.92 -11.20
C GLU A 179 -14.16 30.15 -12.12
N PRO A 180 -15.41 30.53 -12.46
CA PRO A 180 -16.68 29.98 -11.96
C PRO A 180 -17.26 28.81 -12.79
N GLY A 181 -16.52 28.27 -13.77
CA GLY A 181 -16.96 27.12 -14.56
C GLY A 181 -18.04 27.41 -15.61
N SER A 182 -18.25 28.68 -15.98
CA SER A 182 -19.24 29.09 -17.00
C SER A 182 -18.61 29.26 -18.39
N PRO A 183 -19.26 28.80 -19.48
CA PRO A 183 -18.73 28.94 -20.84
C PRO A 183 -18.61 30.40 -21.31
N SER A 184 -19.32 31.33 -20.68
CA SER A 184 -19.31 32.76 -21.04
C SER A 184 -18.37 33.60 -20.18
N ILE A 185 -17.56 32.96 -19.33
CA ILE A 185 -16.66 33.64 -18.38
C ILE A 185 -15.24 33.07 -18.53
N VAL A 186 -14.25 33.94 -18.70
CA VAL A 186 -12.83 33.60 -18.61
C VAL A 186 -12.57 33.14 -17.15
N PRO A 187 -12.06 31.92 -16.91
CA PRO A 187 -11.80 31.45 -15.55
C PRO A 187 -10.78 32.33 -14.82
N GLY A 188 -11.17 32.82 -13.64
CA GLY A 188 -10.27 33.55 -12.74
C GLY A 188 -9.50 32.64 -11.80
N GLY A 189 -9.97 31.41 -11.60
CA GLY A 189 -9.31 30.42 -10.76
C GLY A 189 -9.37 29.03 -11.39
N ALA A 190 -8.33 28.24 -11.16
CA ALA A 190 -8.33 26.82 -11.48
C ALA A 190 -7.51 26.04 -10.44
N GLU A 191 -7.86 24.78 -10.22
CA GLU A 191 -7.10 23.87 -9.35
C GLU A 191 -6.97 22.49 -10.00
N MET A 192 -5.80 21.89 -9.85
CA MET A 192 -5.55 20.48 -10.17
C MET A 192 -5.03 19.73 -8.94
N LEU A 193 -5.58 18.55 -8.67
CA LEU A 193 -5.00 17.58 -7.75
C LEU A 193 -4.21 16.54 -8.55
N PHE A 194 -2.89 16.56 -8.39
CA PHE A 194 -1.95 15.76 -9.16
C PHE A 194 -1.18 14.81 -8.24
N GLN A 195 -1.01 13.56 -8.65
CA GLN A 195 -0.18 12.60 -7.93
C GLN A 195 0.69 11.79 -8.87
N PHE A 196 1.81 11.31 -8.34
CA PHE A 196 2.63 10.29 -9.01
C PHE A 196 3.23 9.32 -7.99
N ARG A 197 3.51 8.10 -8.46
CA ARG A 197 3.95 6.96 -7.64
C ARG A 197 5.05 6.19 -8.36
N ASP A 198 5.97 5.68 -7.57
CA ASP A 198 7.04 4.80 -8.01
C ASP A 198 7.64 4.06 -6.81
N THR A 199 8.40 3.00 -7.06
CA THR A 199 9.22 2.31 -6.07
C THR A 199 10.61 2.93 -5.91
N ASP A 200 11.09 3.71 -6.88
CA ASP A 200 12.39 4.36 -6.87
C ASP A 200 12.27 5.80 -6.34
N SER A 201 12.94 6.06 -5.21
CA SER A 201 12.96 7.38 -4.59
C SER A 201 13.66 8.44 -5.45
N ALA A 202 14.74 8.07 -6.15
CA ALA A 202 15.47 8.99 -7.01
C ALA A 202 14.65 9.38 -8.26
N LEU A 203 13.85 8.44 -8.77
CA LEU A 203 12.89 8.72 -9.84
C LEU A 203 11.80 9.68 -9.37
N LEU A 204 11.21 9.44 -8.18
CA LEU A 204 10.24 10.35 -7.58
C LEU A 204 10.83 11.77 -7.36
N ASP A 205 12.10 11.86 -6.97
CA ASP A 205 12.83 13.14 -6.85
C ASP A 205 12.99 13.83 -8.21
N SER A 206 13.36 13.08 -9.24
CA SER A 206 13.48 13.60 -10.61
C SER A 206 12.15 14.11 -11.14
N LEU A 207 11.05 13.38 -10.93
CA LEU A 207 9.70 13.84 -11.31
C LEU A 207 9.28 15.09 -10.54
N SER A 208 9.65 15.20 -9.26
CA SER A 208 9.34 16.39 -8.45
C SER A 208 10.12 17.61 -8.93
N ALA A 209 11.42 17.45 -9.20
CA ALA A 209 12.24 18.52 -9.73
C ALA A 209 11.72 19.02 -11.10
N THR A 210 11.28 18.11 -11.96
CA THR A 210 10.63 18.45 -13.24
C THR A 210 9.31 19.17 -13.03
N LEU A 211 8.46 18.70 -12.10
CA LEU A 211 7.21 19.39 -11.76
C LEU A 211 7.48 20.81 -11.22
N ASP A 212 8.45 20.97 -10.32
CA ASP A 212 8.80 22.27 -9.75
C ASP A 212 9.31 23.24 -10.83
N ARG A 213 10.13 22.75 -11.77
CA ARG A 213 10.59 23.53 -12.92
C ARG A 213 9.41 23.94 -13.81
N LEU A 214 8.54 23.00 -14.18
CA LEU A 214 7.36 23.27 -15.02
C LEU A 214 6.40 24.27 -14.37
N VAL A 215 6.21 24.17 -13.05
CA VAL A 215 5.42 25.13 -12.27
C VAL A 215 6.08 26.51 -12.30
N ALA A 216 7.41 26.59 -12.13
CA ALA A 216 8.13 27.84 -12.20
C ALA A 216 8.02 28.50 -13.59
N GLU A 217 8.11 27.71 -14.66
CA GLU A 217 7.91 28.17 -16.05
C GLU A 217 6.48 28.66 -16.29
N ALA A 218 5.47 27.89 -15.87
CA ALA A 218 4.07 28.30 -15.95
C ALA A 218 3.80 29.61 -15.18
N ASN A 219 4.50 29.82 -14.06
CA ASN A 219 4.40 31.03 -13.25
C ASN A 219 5.09 32.27 -13.86
N THR A 220 5.81 32.12 -14.99
CA THR A 220 6.27 33.27 -15.80
C THR A 220 5.18 33.83 -16.72
N GLY A 221 4.10 33.07 -16.89
CA GLY A 221 2.93 33.45 -17.67
C GLY A 221 2.06 34.53 -17.00
N PRO A 222 0.89 34.82 -17.61
CA PRO A 222 0.00 35.87 -17.13
C PRO A 222 -0.78 35.50 -15.85
N CYS A 223 -0.73 34.24 -15.39
CA CYS A 223 -1.40 33.76 -14.18
C CYS A 223 -0.38 33.40 -13.11
N LYS A 224 -0.71 33.63 -11.85
CA LYS A 224 0.08 33.15 -10.72
C LYS A 224 -0.21 31.67 -10.50
N VAL A 225 0.83 30.86 -10.33
CA VAL A 225 0.76 29.42 -10.11
C VAL A 225 1.39 29.09 -8.77
N THR A 226 0.71 28.28 -7.96
CA THR A 226 1.23 27.79 -6.67
C THR A 226 1.08 26.27 -6.63
N CYS A 227 2.15 25.56 -6.27
CA CYS A 227 2.14 24.12 -6.09
C CYS A 227 2.46 23.81 -4.62
N ILE A 228 1.59 23.04 -3.96
CA ILE A 228 1.78 22.60 -2.58
C ILE A 228 1.70 21.09 -2.54
N ARG A 229 2.74 20.45 -2.00
CA ARG A 229 2.72 19.02 -1.71
C ARG A 229 1.82 18.74 -0.50
N THR A 230 0.73 18.03 -0.72
CA THR A 230 -0.29 17.72 0.29
C THR A 230 -0.06 16.39 0.99
N SER A 231 0.65 15.46 0.33
CA SER A 231 1.04 14.17 0.91
C SER A 231 2.37 13.70 0.31
N ASN A 232 3.14 12.98 1.13
CA ASN A 232 4.42 12.40 0.76
C ASN A 232 4.60 11.05 1.47
N SER A 233 4.62 9.96 0.72
CA SER A 233 5.04 8.65 1.19
C SER A 233 6.32 8.22 0.49
N THR A 234 7.25 7.65 1.24
CA THR A 234 8.49 7.09 0.71
C THR A 234 8.26 5.64 0.28
N PRO A 235 8.85 5.20 -0.83
CA PRO A 235 8.87 3.78 -1.18
C PRO A 235 9.47 2.94 -0.06
N THR A 236 8.95 1.74 0.14
CA THR A 236 9.44 0.82 1.17
C THR A 236 9.73 -0.54 0.55
N SER A 237 11.01 -0.90 0.47
CA SER A 237 11.44 -2.22 -0.01
C SER A 237 11.11 -3.30 1.02
N MET A 238 10.64 -4.45 0.54
CA MET A 238 10.49 -5.64 1.36
C MET A 238 11.86 -6.32 1.57
N ASP A 239 12.03 -7.05 2.65
CA ASP A 239 13.28 -7.74 2.96
C ASP A 239 13.58 -8.85 1.93
N ALA A 240 14.79 -8.85 1.38
CA ALA A 240 15.16 -9.75 0.29
C ALA A 240 15.14 -11.25 0.70
N ALA A 241 15.52 -11.57 1.94
CA ALA A 241 15.50 -12.95 2.42
C ALA A 241 14.06 -13.44 2.64
N PHE A 242 13.17 -12.56 3.09
CA PHE A 242 11.75 -12.88 3.27
C PHE A 242 11.05 -13.01 1.91
N GLN A 243 11.34 -12.12 0.95
CA GLN A 243 10.90 -12.27 -0.44
C GLN A 243 11.37 -13.58 -1.05
N GLN A 244 12.61 -14.00 -0.78
CA GLN A 244 13.12 -15.28 -1.28
C GLN A 244 12.39 -16.47 -0.65
N ALA A 245 12.10 -16.43 0.65
CA ALA A 245 11.33 -17.48 1.33
C ALA A 245 9.91 -17.59 0.75
N LEU A 246 9.24 -16.45 0.50
CA LEU A 246 7.93 -16.41 -0.16
C LEU A 246 7.98 -16.96 -1.59
N GLN A 247 8.99 -16.60 -2.38
CA GLN A 247 9.15 -17.14 -3.74
C GLN A 247 9.37 -18.66 -3.74
N GLN A 248 10.18 -19.18 -2.83
CA GLN A 248 10.42 -20.62 -2.73
C GLN A 248 9.16 -21.38 -2.30
N ALA A 249 8.41 -20.84 -1.35
CA ALA A 249 7.12 -21.39 -0.94
C ALA A 249 6.10 -21.34 -2.09
N ALA A 250 6.02 -20.20 -2.79
CA ALA A 250 5.15 -20.03 -3.94
C ALA A 250 5.48 -21.00 -5.08
N GLU A 251 6.77 -21.18 -5.42
CA GLU A 251 7.20 -22.16 -6.42
C GLU A 251 6.87 -23.60 -6.01
N THR A 252 6.89 -23.91 -4.70
CA THR A 252 6.56 -25.24 -4.19
C THR A 252 5.07 -25.55 -4.31
N HIS A 253 4.20 -24.57 -3.99
CA HIS A 253 2.75 -24.76 -3.97
C HIS A 253 2.05 -24.41 -5.29
N ALA A 254 2.63 -23.52 -6.08
CA ALA A 254 2.09 -22.99 -7.33
C ALA A 254 3.23 -22.80 -8.37
N PRO A 255 3.88 -23.89 -8.82
CA PRO A 255 5.07 -23.84 -9.66
C PRO A 255 4.80 -23.07 -10.96
N GLY A 256 5.62 -22.04 -11.22
CA GLY A 256 5.47 -21.16 -12.39
C GLY A 256 4.21 -20.29 -12.39
N GLN A 257 3.43 -20.22 -11.30
CA GLN A 257 2.24 -19.39 -11.17
C GLN A 257 2.40 -18.27 -10.12
N HIS A 258 3.64 -17.79 -9.95
CA HIS A 258 3.94 -16.65 -9.08
C HIS A 258 4.82 -15.63 -9.80
N GLN A 259 4.82 -14.40 -9.29
CA GLN A 259 5.70 -13.34 -9.76
C GLN A 259 6.15 -12.40 -8.67
N LEU A 260 7.25 -11.69 -8.93
CA LEU A 260 7.66 -10.51 -8.17
C LEU A 260 6.89 -9.28 -8.67
N MET A 261 6.27 -8.52 -7.77
CA MET A 261 5.52 -7.31 -8.12
C MET A 261 5.55 -6.29 -6.97
N PRO A 262 5.43 -4.98 -7.20
CA PRO A 262 5.24 -4.01 -6.13
C PRO A 262 3.76 -3.97 -5.68
N SER A 263 3.52 -3.44 -4.48
CA SER A 263 2.18 -2.98 -4.09
C SER A 263 2.02 -1.51 -4.46
N ALA A 264 0.94 -1.20 -5.19
CA ALA A 264 0.53 0.17 -5.50
C ALA A 264 -0.26 0.82 -4.34
N ALA A 265 -0.80 0.00 -3.45
CA ALA A 265 -1.50 0.39 -2.23
C ALA A 265 -0.51 0.48 -1.06
N ALA A 266 -0.88 1.29 -0.07
CA ALA A 266 -0.12 1.40 1.17
C ALA A 266 -0.61 0.32 2.14
N HIS A 267 0.27 -0.16 3.02
CA HIS A 267 -0.05 -1.25 3.95
C HIS A 267 0.73 -1.10 5.26
N ASP A 268 0.26 -1.72 6.33
CA ASP A 268 0.95 -1.69 7.63
C ASP A 268 2.39 -2.23 7.54
N ALA A 269 2.66 -3.19 6.65
CA ALA A 269 3.99 -3.68 6.34
C ALA A 269 5.02 -2.56 6.07
N GLN A 270 4.61 -1.44 5.47
CA GLN A 270 5.53 -0.32 5.22
C GLN A 270 5.98 0.37 6.52
N ILE A 271 5.12 0.37 7.55
CA ILE A 271 5.43 0.92 8.87
C ILE A 271 6.31 -0.06 9.62
N LEU A 272 5.97 -1.36 9.60
CA LEU A 272 6.73 -2.41 10.27
C LEU A 272 8.15 -2.59 9.70
N ALA A 273 8.32 -2.39 8.39
CA ALA A 273 9.62 -2.44 7.71
C ALA A 273 10.66 -1.44 8.26
N SER A 274 10.21 -0.36 8.94
CA SER A 274 11.11 0.58 9.60
C SER A 274 11.76 0.04 10.88
N ARG A 275 11.26 -1.09 11.40
CA ARG A 275 11.69 -1.68 12.67
C ARG A 275 12.18 -3.11 12.54
N VAL A 276 11.61 -3.91 11.64
CA VAL A 276 11.93 -5.33 11.46
C VAL A 276 11.88 -5.73 9.99
N PRO A 277 12.64 -6.77 9.58
CA PRO A 277 12.50 -7.37 8.25
C PRO A 277 11.04 -7.69 7.94
N SER A 278 10.53 -7.23 6.81
CA SER A 278 9.12 -7.34 6.47
C SER A 278 8.94 -7.79 5.03
N ALA A 279 7.95 -8.63 4.75
CA ALA A 279 7.54 -8.93 3.38
C ALA A 279 6.03 -9.11 3.27
N MET A 280 5.52 -8.95 2.05
CA MET A 280 4.11 -9.17 1.75
C MET A 280 3.89 -10.24 0.69
N LEU A 281 2.73 -10.87 0.78
CA LEU A 281 2.22 -11.85 -0.16
C LEU A 281 0.86 -11.38 -0.69
N PHE A 282 0.69 -11.40 -2.01
CA PHE A 282 -0.58 -11.14 -2.68
C PHE A 282 -1.23 -12.42 -3.18
N VAL A 283 -2.55 -12.46 -3.06
CA VAL A 283 -3.44 -13.36 -3.80
C VAL A 283 -4.29 -12.55 -4.79
N PRO A 284 -4.80 -13.15 -5.89
CA PRO A 284 -5.50 -12.43 -6.94
C PRO A 284 -6.80 -11.78 -6.44
N SER A 285 -7.21 -10.68 -7.07
CA SER A 285 -8.53 -10.06 -6.87
C SER A 285 -9.36 -10.25 -8.14
N ILE A 286 -10.56 -10.83 -8.03
CA ILE A 286 -11.42 -11.11 -9.18
C ILE A 286 -11.83 -9.79 -9.84
N GLY A 287 -11.51 -9.62 -11.12
CA GLY A 287 -11.71 -8.40 -11.89
C GLY A 287 -10.88 -7.21 -11.41
N GLY A 288 -9.87 -7.42 -10.56
CA GLY A 288 -9.11 -6.36 -9.91
C GLY A 288 -9.96 -5.38 -9.09
N ILE A 289 -11.10 -5.85 -8.57
CA ILE A 289 -12.04 -5.02 -7.80
C ILE A 289 -11.62 -5.02 -6.34
N SER A 290 -11.44 -3.82 -5.77
CA SER A 290 -11.26 -3.60 -4.33
C SER A 290 -11.98 -2.33 -3.87
N HIS A 291 -12.11 -2.15 -2.55
CA HIS A 291 -12.87 -1.04 -1.93
C HIS A 291 -14.33 -0.97 -2.42
N HIS A 292 -14.87 -2.12 -2.80
CA HIS A 292 -16.23 -2.27 -3.31
C HIS A 292 -16.84 -3.54 -2.71
N TRP A 293 -18.14 -3.55 -2.50
CA TRP A 293 -18.84 -4.68 -1.85
C TRP A 293 -18.76 -5.99 -2.65
N SER A 294 -18.40 -5.93 -3.94
CA SER A 294 -18.19 -7.09 -4.81
C SER A 294 -16.73 -7.54 -4.90
N GLU A 295 -15.83 -6.95 -4.11
CA GLU A 295 -14.45 -7.43 -3.96
C GLU A 295 -14.48 -8.92 -3.57
N ASN A 296 -13.71 -9.74 -4.29
CA ASN A 296 -13.66 -11.17 -4.05
C ASN A 296 -12.36 -11.79 -4.55
N THR A 297 -12.00 -12.94 -3.96
CA THR A 297 -10.90 -13.80 -4.36
C THR A 297 -11.42 -15.24 -4.33
N SER A 298 -10.94 -16.12 -5.22
CA SER A 298 -11.38 -17.51 -5.23
C SER A 298 -10.99 -18.23 -3.94
N ASP A 299 -11.83 -19.13 -3.44
CA ASP A 299 -11.54 -19.92 -2.23
C ASP A 299 -10.23 -20.70 -2.39
N GLU A 300 -9.96 -21.20 -3.60
CA GLU A 300 -8.73 -21.93 -3.93
C GLU A 300 -7.47 -21.06 -3.81
N ASP A 301 -7.55 -19.79 -4.21
CA ASP A 301 -6.42 -18.85 -4.08
C ASP A 301 -6.25 -18.38 -2.63
N LEU A 302 -7.35 -18.27 -1.86
CA LEU A 302 -7.29 -17.98 -0.43
C LEU A 302 -6.61 -19.12 0.34
N VAL A 303 -6.94 -20.38 0.05
CA VAL A 303 -6.26 -21.52 0.68
C VAL A 303 -4.78 -21.54 0.27
N LEU A 304 -4.49 -21.43 -1.04
CA LEU A 304 -3.12 -21.43 -1.56
C LEU A 304 -2.26 -20.33 -0.92
N GLY A 305 -2.77 -19.11 -0.83
CA GLY A 305 -2.03 -18.01 -0.20
C GLY A 305 -1.67 -18.29 1.25
N CYS A 306 -2.58 -18.91 2.01
CA CYS A 306 -2.31 -19.27 3.40
C CYS A 306 -1.24 -20.37 3.52
N GLU A 307 -1.27 -21.37 2.63
CA GLU A 307 -0.26 -22.43 2.58
C GLU A 307 1.14 -21.85 2.27
N VAL A 308 1.23 -20.98 1.26
CA VAL A 308 2.48 -20.31 0.89
C VAL A 308 3.02 -19.46 2.05
N LEU A 309 2.15 -18.70 2.73
CA LEU A 309 2.55 -17.88 3.87
C LEU A 309 3.08 -18.74 5.03
N ALA A 310 2.42 -19.87 5.32
CA ALA A 310 2.83 -20.78 6.38
C ALA A 310 4.20 -21.43 6.08
N GLU A 311 4.42 -21.91 4.85
CA GLU A 311 5.69 -22.52 4.45
C GLU A 311 6.84 -21.49 4.47
N ALA A 312 6.59 -20.27 3.97
CA ALA A 312 7.57 -19.19 4.02
C ALA A 312 7.94 -18.81 5.46
N ALA A 313 6.94 -18.72 6.36
CA ALA A 313 7.18 -18.47 7.78
C ALA A 313 8.09 -19.55 8.40
N LYS A 314 7.87 -20.83 8.07
CA LYS A 314 8.73 -21.93 8.55
C LYS A 314 10.16 -21.78 8.04
N ALA A 315 10.34 -21.46 6.76
CA ALA A 315 11.67 -21.26 6.17
C ALA A 315 12.44 -20.07 6.82
N ILE A 316 11.74 -18.98 7.11
CA ILE A 316 12.29 -17.80 7.80
C ILE A 316 12.82 -18.16 9.19
N PHE A 317 12.10 -19.00 9.95
CA PHE A 317 12.59 -19.52 11.22
C PHE A 317 13.69 -20.58 11.07
N GLY A 318 13.57 -21.49 10.09
CA GLY A 318 14.56 -22.54 9.85
C GLY A 318 15.95 -21.97 9.60
N SER A 319 16.07 -20.99 8.71
CA SER A 319 17.34 -20.29 8.44
C SER A 319 17.98 -19.69 9.71
N TRP A 320 17.17 -19.29 10.69
CA TRP A 320 17.63 -18.72 11.95
C TRP A 320 18.19 -19.77 12.91
N PHE A 321 17.52 -20.92 13.05
CA PHE A 321 18.02 -22.00 13.90
C PHE A 321 19.28 -22.66 13.32
N TYR A 322 19.36 -22.79 11.99
CA TYR A 322 20.55 -23.32 11.32
C TYR A 322 21.71 -22.30 11.27
N GLY A 323 21.44 -21.00 11.17
CA GLY A 323 22.47 -19.95 11.26
C GLY A 323 23.13 -19.82 12.64
N LYS A 324 22.52 -20.36 13.71
CA LYS A 324 23.17 -20.55 15.02
C LYS A 324 23.91 -21.90 15.14
N ASN A 325 23.63 -22.85 14.24
CA ASN A 325 24.14 -24.22 14.27
C ASN A 325 25.16 -24.52 13.15
N GLU A 326 25.73 -23.52 12.46
CA GLU A 326 26.92 -23.70 11.59
C GLU A 326 28.21 -24.07 12.36
N THR A 327 28.06 -24.76 13.50
CA THR A 327 29.08 -25.61 14.12
C THR A 327 28.75 -27.11 14.05
N SER A 328 27.63 -27.54 13.47
CA SER A 328 27.32 -28.96 13.32
C SER A 328 26.43 -29.21 12.11
N GLY A 329 27.04 -29.65 11.01
CA GLY A 329 26.35 -30.00 9.78
C GLY A 329 25.54 -31.29 9.91
N ASP A 330 24.27 -31.23 9.50
CA ASP A 330 23.59 -32.34 8.86
C ASP A 330 22.37 -31.81 8.08
N THR A 331 22.30 -32.08 6.78
CA THR A 331 21.19 -31.68 5.90
C THR A 331 20.56 -32.91 5.29
N ALA A 332 19.33 -33.24 5.69
CA ALA A 332 18.47 -34.18 4.98
C ALA A 332 17.06 -33.59 4.85
N ALA A 333 16.69 -33.19 3.63
CA ALA A 333 15.33 -32.77 3.29
C ALA A 333 14.38 -33.98 3.28
N ARG A 334 13.26 -33.92 4.02
CA ARG A 334 12.12 -34.83 3.89
C ARG A 334 10.89 -34.03 3.44
N LYS A 335 10.13 -34.57 2.49
CA LYS A 335 8.81 -34.05 2.08
C LYS A 335 7.81 -34.23 3.22
N ILE A 336 7.08 -33.17 3.59
CA ILE A 336 6.15 -33.14 4.73
C ILE A 336 4.80 -32.58 4.26
N TRP A 337 3.91 -33.46 3.78
CA TRP A 337 2.46 -33.23 3.78
C TRP A 337 1.76 -34.60 3.90
N PRO A 338 0.81 -34.79 4.83
CA PRO A 338 -0.08 -35.95 4.77
C PRO A 338 -1.12 -35.71 3.66
N THR A 339 -1.24 -36.65 2.72
CA THR A 339 -2.35 -36.69 1.77
C THR A 339 -3.68 -36.81 2.51
N SER A 340 -4.62 -35.92 2.21
CA SER A 340 -5.96 -35.83 2.81
C SER A 340 -6.74 -37.17 2.78
N PRO A 341 -7.49 -37.53 3.84
CA PRO A 341 -8.48 -38.58 3.75
C PRO A 341 -9.76 -38.03 3.09
N THR A 342 -10.23 -38.73 2.07
CA THR A 342 -11.54 -38.55 1.44
C THR A 342 -12.66 -38.53 2.51
N ARG A 343 -13.31 -37.37 2.70
CA ARG A 343 -14.60 -37.28 3.40
C ARG A 343 -15.72 -37.47 2.41
N THR A 344 -16.42 -38.59 2.52
CA THR A 344 -17.77 -38.77 1.94
C THR A 344 -18.76 -37.95 2.75
N THR A 345 -19.36 -36.92 2.14
CA THR A 345 -20.49 -36.20 2.71
C THR A 345 -21.79 -36.84 2.22
N SER A 346 -22.48 -37.57 3.10
CA SER A 346 -23.91 -37.83 2.95
C SER A 346 -24.68 -36.64 3.55
N VAL A 347 -25.49 -35.98 2.72
CA VAL A 347 -26.41 -34.90 3.13
C VAL A 347 -27.75 -35.55 3.48
N PRO A 348 -28.34 -35.32 4.67
CA PRO A 348 -29.75 -35.59 4.90
C PRO A 348 -30.56 -34.38 4.40
N ALA A 349 -31.53 -34.65 3.52
CA ALA A 349 -32.55 -33.69 3.13
C ALA A 349 -33.41 -33.31 4.35
N TYR A 350 -33.63 -32.00 4.54
CA TYR A 350 -34.69 -31.49 5.38
C TYR A 350 -35.87 -31.09 4.48
N ASN A 351 -37.05 -31.61 4.83
CA ASN A 351 -38.36 -31.15 4.34
C ASN A 351 -38.72 -29.79 4.92
#